data_AF-A0A0J6N3M3-F1
#
_entry.id   AF-A0A0J6N3M3-F1
#
_cell.length_a   1.000
_cell.length_b   1.000
_cell.length_c   1.000
_cell.angle_alpha   90.00
_cell.angle_beta   90.00
_cell.angle_gamma   90.00
#
_symmetry.space_group_name_H-M   'P 1'
#
loop_
_entity.id
_entity.type
_entity.pdbx_description
1 polymer ?
#
loop_
_entity_poly.entity_id
_entity_poly.type
_entity_poly.pdbx_seq_one_letter_code
_entity_poly.pdbx_strand_id
1 'polypeptide(L)' 'MKLDDFNQVADLIGLKKRSREAVWLMEVEGMTGYFAAQQMDISESTVSRAHSRFRRALQKINALAAHLPL' A
#
# COMPACT_ATOMS: atom_id res chain seq x y z
N MET A 1 6.61 3.63 8.35
CA MET A 1 6.34 2.18 8.31
C MET A 1 7.64 1.47 7.96
N LYS A 2 7.95 0.31 8.54
CA LYS A 2 9.13 -0.46 8.11
C LYS A 2 8.82 -1.21 6.81
N LEU A 3 9.85 -1.52 6.02
CA LEU A 3 9.70 -2.22 4.74
C LEU A 3 9.05 -3.61 4.91
N ASP A 4 9.40 -4.33 5.96
CA ASP A 4 8.86 -5.66 6.23
C ASP A 4 7.36 -5.62 6.52
N ASP A 5 6.91 -4.69 7.38
CA ASP A 5 5.48 -4.51 7.70
C ASP A 5 4.68 -4.16 6.44
N PHE A 6 5.23 -3.27 5.60
CA PHE A 6 4.62 -2.89 4.34
C PHE A 6 4.47 -4.11 3.41
N ASN A 7 5.54 -4.89 3.25
CA ASN A 7 5.54 -6.05 2.37
C ASN A 7 4.54 -7.11 2.83
N GLN A 8 4.43 -7.36 4.14
CA GLN A 8 3.42 -8.29 4.67
C GLN A 8 1.99 -7.87 4.29
N VAL A 9 1.66 -6.58 4.44
CA VAL A 9 0.32 -6.08 4.07
C VAL A 9 0.12 -6.14 2.54
N ALA A 10 1.14 -5.79 1.77
CA ALA A 10 1.10 -5.83 0.31
C ALA A 10 0.93 -7.25 -0.23
N ASP A 11 1.59 -8.24 0.40
CA ASP A 11 1.47 -9.66 0.07
C ASP A 11 0.09 -10.19 0.45
N LEU A 12 -0.43 -9.87 1.64
CA LEU A 12 -1.74 -10.28 2.11
C LEU A 12 -2.87 -9.89 1.13
N ILE A 13 -2.77 -8.70 0.53
CA ILE A 13 -3.76 -8.22 -0.43
C ILE A 13 -3.40 -8.50 -1.90
N GLY A 14 -2.27 -9.15 -2.15
CA GLY A 14 -1.81 -9.53 -3.49
C GLY A 14 -1.49 -8.33 -4.40
N LEU A 15 -0.77 -7.32 -3.90
CA LEU A 15 -0.28 -6.23 -4.76
C LEU A 15 0.82 -6.73 -5.71
N LYS A 16 0.63 -6.50 -7.01
CA LYS A 16 1.64 -6.72 -8.05
C LYS A 16 2.81 -5.75 -7.91
N LYS A 17 4.02 -6.16 -8.35
CA LYS A 17 5.28 -5.42 -8.19
C LYS A 17 5.18 -3.90 -8.45
N ARG A 18 4.76 -3.48 -9.65
CA ARG A 18 4.64 -2.03 -9.98
C ARG A 18 3.64 -1.28 -9.09
N SER A 19 2.48 -1.87 -8.81
CA SER A 19 1.49 -1.25 -7.92
C SER A 19 1.97 -1.20 -6.47
N ARG A 20 2.72 -2.20 -6.03
CA ARG A 20 3.36 -2.24 -4.70
C ARG A 20 4.38 -1.12 -4.56
N GLU A 21 5.28 -0.99 -5.52
CA GLU A 21 6.28 0.09 -5.56
C GLU A 21 5.60 1.46 -5.62
N ALA A 22 4.55 1.64 -6.43
CA ALA A 22 3.78 2.89 -6.45
C ALA A 22 3.18 3.26 -5.08
N VAL A 23 2.61 2.28 -4.38
CA VAL A 23 2.02 2.49 -3.05
C VAL A 23 3.10 2.77 -2.00
N TRP A 24 4.30 2.19 -2.14
CA TRP A 24 5.45 2.50 -1.30
C TRP A 24 5.88 3.96 -1.44
N LEU A 25 6.02 4.45 -2.67
CA LEU A 25 6.35 5.86 -2.96
C LEU A 25 5.34 6.81 -2.30
N MET A 26 4.06 6.44 -2.29
CA MET A 26 3.02 7.25 -1.65
C MET A 26 3.08 7.19 -0.12
N GLU A 27 3.14 6.00 0.48
CA GLU A 27 3.00 5.81 1.93
C GLU A 27 4.27 6.11 2.72
N VAL A 28 5.44 5.99 2.09
CA VAL A 28 6.74 6.12 2.77
C VAL A 28 7.51 7.34 2.28
N GLU A 29 7.53 7.58 0.96
CA GLU A 29 8.26 8.72 0.38
C GLU A 29 7.40 9.98 0.26
N GLY A 30 6.11 9.91 0.57
CA GLY A 30 5.19 11.05 0.57
C GLY A 30 4.81 11.55 -0.83
N MET A 31 5.03 10.74 -1.87
CA MET A 31 4.72 11.09 -3.25
C MET A 31 3.21 11.15 -3.51
N THR A 32 2.77 12.05 -4.38
CA THR A 32 1.37 12.06 -4.83
C THR A 32 1.08 10.86 -5.74
N GLY A 33 -0.18 10.43 -5.79
CA GLY A 33 -0.59 9.32 -6.66
C GLY A 33 -0.27 9.56 -8.14
N TYR A 34 -0.39 10.80 -8.60
CA TYR A 34 -0.01 11.22 -9.96
C TYR A 34 1.47 10.96 -10.26
N PHE A 35 2.39 11.44 -9.41
CA PHE A 35 3.83 11.26 -9.63
C PHE A 35 4.25 9.78 -9.49
N ALA A 36 3.67 9.06 -8.51
CA ALA A 36 3.92 7.64 -8.36
C ALA A 36 3.47 6.84 -9.60
N ALA A 37 2.35 7.23 -10.22
CA ALA A 37 1.88 6.63 -11.46
C ALA A 37 2.82 6.89 -12.64
N GLN A 38 3.32 8.12 -12.78
CA GLN A 38 4.32 8.47 -13.81
C GLN A 38 5.61 7.68 -13.63
N GLN A 39 6.16 7.62 -12.42
CA GLN A 39 7.43 6.93 -12.15
C GLN A 39 7.34 5.42 -12.39
N MET A 40 6.19 4.82 -12.07
CA MET A 40 5.96 3.38 -12.22
C MET A 40 5.43 2.98 -13.60
N ASP A 41 5.22 3.94 -14.50
CA ASP A 41 4.68 3.69 -15.85
C ASP A 41 3.38 2.86 -15.79
N ILE A 42 2.42 3.33 -14.97
CA ILE A 42 1.08 2.75 -14.84
C ILE A 42 0.03 3.86 -14.70
N SER A 43 -1.25 3.54 -14.94
CA SER A 43 -2.30 4.55 -14.83
C SER A 43 -2.54 4.99 -13.38
N GLU A 44 -2.83 6.27 -13.20
CA GLU A 44 -3.16 6.84 -11.89
C GLU A 44 -4.36 6.13 -11.24
N SER A 45 -5.35 5.71 -12.03
CA SER A 45 -6.47 4.91 -11.53
C SER A 45 -6.04 3.56 -10.94
N THR A 46 -4.96 2.95 -11.46
CA THR A 46 -4.39 1.70 -10.95
C THR A 46 -3.68 1.93 -9.63
N VAL A 47 -2.90 3.00 -9.54
CA VAL A 47 -2.25 3.44 -8.29
C VAL A 47 -3.29 3.74 -7.22
N SER A 48 -4.30 4.55 -7.54
CA SER A 48 -5.39 4.92 -6.62
C SER A 48 -6.14 3.69 -6.08
N ARG A 49 -6.49 2.73 -6.94
CA ARG A 49 -7.11 1.46 -6.51
C ARG A 49 -6.21 0.64 -5.60
N ALA A 50 -4.92 0.52 -5.94
CA ALA A 50 -3.96 -0.22 -5.13
C ALA A 50 -3.77 0.42 -3.74
N HIS A 51 -3.62 1.75 -3.72
CA HIS A 51 -3.49 2.55 -2.50
C HIS A 51 -4.73 2.43 -1.60
N SER A 52 -5.93 2.56 -2.17
CA SER A 52 -7.19 2.39 -1.43
C SER A 52 -7.31 0.99 -0.81
N ARG A 53 -6.96 -0.06 -1.55
CA ARG A 53 -6.95 -1.45 -1.03
C ARG A 53 -5.96 -1.60 0.11
N PHE A 54 -4.76 -1.04 -0.04
CA PHE A 54 -3.71 -1.09 0.99
C PHE A 54 -4.14 -0.38 2.27
N ARG A 55 -4.66 0.86 2.18
CA ARG A 55 -5.16 1.62 3.34
C ARG A 55 -6.31 0.91 4.06
N ARG A 56 -7.24 0.30 3.30
CA ARG A 56 -8.32 -0.51 3.89
C ARG A 56 -7.81 -1.74 4.63
N ALA A 57 -6.78 -2.40 4.10
CA ALA A 57 -6.17 -3.55 4.76
C ALA A 57 -5.50 -3.15 6.07
N LEU A 58 -4.70 -2.08 6.07
CA LEU A 58 -4.11 -1.52 7.27
C LEU A 58 -5.15 -1.18 8.34
N GLN A 59 -6.24 -0.52 7.95
CA GLN A 59 -7.34 -0.20 8.88
C GLN A 59 -7.93 -1.46 9.51
N LYS A 60 -8.16 -2.52 8.73
CA LYS A 60 -8.69 -3.79 9.26
C LYS A 60 -7.69 -4.49 10.18
N ILE A 61 -6.41 -4.52 9.82
CA ILE A 61 -5.35 -5.12 10.64
C ILE A 61 -5.25 -4.39 11.98
N ASN A 62 -5.23 -3.05 11.95
CA ASN A 62 -5.19 -2.24 13.17
C ASN A 62 -6.44 -2.43 14.04
N ALA A 63 -7.62 -2.61 13.44
CA ALA A 63 -8.83 -2.93 14.18
C ALA A 63 -8.76 -4.31 14.84
N LEU A 64 -8.22 -5.32 14.16
CA LEU A 64 -8.03 -6.66 14.70
C LEU A 64 -6.95 -6.72 15.79
N ALA A 65 -5.92 -5.87 15.71
CA ALA A 65 -4.84 -5.84 16.68
C ALA A 65 -5.34 -5.57 18.12
N ALA A 66 -6.45 -4.83 18.27
CA ALA A 66 -7.09 -4.61 19.57
C ALA A 66 -7.70 -5.88 20.21
N HIS A 67 -7.81 -6.97 19.44
CA HIS A 67 -8.44 -8.22 19.86
C HIS A 67 -7.46 -9.41 19.92
N LEU A 68 -6.18 -9.21 19.60
CA LEU A 68 -5.18 -10.27 19.67
C LEU A 68 -4.64 -10.38 21.10
N PRO A 69 -4.56 -11.59 21.69
CA PRO A 69 -3.89 -11.78 22.96
C PRO A 69 -2.40 -11.48 22.78
N LEU A 70 -1.88 -10.58 23.64
CA LEU A 70 -0.46 -10.19 23.71
C LEU A 70 0.44 -11.39 24.04
#